data_AF-A0AAJ0GNE5-F1
#
_entry.id   AF-A0AAJ0GNE5-F1
#
_cell.length_a   1.000
_cell.length_b   1.000
_cell.length_c   1.000
_cell.angle_alpha   90.00
_cell.angle_beta   90.00
_cell.angle_gamma   90.00
#
_symmetry.space_group_name_H-M   'P 1'
#
loop_
_entity.id
_entity.type
_entity.pdbx_description
1 polymer ?
#
loop_
_entity_poly.entity_id
_entity_poly.type
_entity_poly.pdbx_seq_one_letter_code
_entity_poly.pdbx_strand_id
1 'polypeptide(L)'
;MEQGAHGLPAYGKGGSSSRRLTRRSNVRPATVFIPQDASLSPEAHFPLQTSLQATFPRFINRFDSREILVVVDGSCINNGRHASKLRDPVGGYAFVFKGAPSGSVAFRLEHEGPHGSPAEHTSNRAKLRAVIAALQFRAWGGEGWQRVVILTDLEYIVWGATRWLPLWVARRWRKPGSRGKYRIEELRRLGCEVLFWLVTDEGEGHSSRVIAQAKEAARRVAREYPGEQVEKFTSLLGILT
;
A
#
# COMPACT_ATOMS: atom_id res chain seq x y z
N MET A 1 -24.02 -9.83 -41.73
CA MET A 1 -22.75 -10.57 -41.82
C MET A 1 -21.63 -9.52 -41.85
N GLU A 2 -20.68 -9.71 -40.95
CA GLU A 2 -19.35 -9.09 -40.83
C GLU A 2 -19.20 -7.56 -40.99
N GLN A 3 -19.08 -6.87 -39.86
CA GLN A 3 -18.32 -5.62 -39.75
C GLN A 3 -16.93 -5.96 -39.20
N GLY A 4 -15.91 -5.65 -39.99
CA GLY A 4 -14.50 -5.91 -39.73
C GLY A 4 -13.91 -4.98 -38.67
N ALA A 5 -12.96 -5.54 -37.93
CA ALA A 5 -12.27 -4.95 -36.80
C ALA A 5 -11.49 -3.66 -37.15
N HIS A 6 -11.79 -2.57 -36.42
CA HIS A 6 -10.90 -1.42 -36.37
C HIS A 6 -9.82 -1.66 -35.30
N GLY A 7 -8.60 -1.89 -35.78
CA GLY A 7 -7.41 -2.08 -34.96
C GLY A 7 -7.07 -0.84 -34.12
N LEU A 8 -6.77 -1.08 -32.85
CA LEU A 8 -6.24 -0.09 -31.91
C LEU A 8 -4.82 0.34 -32.34
N PRO A 9 -4.46 1.64 -32.27
CA PRO A 9 -3.14 2.09 -32.66
C PRO A 9 -2.07 1.63 -31.66
N ALA A 10 -0.96 1.12 -32.20
CA ALA A 10 0.22 0.71 -31.45
C ALA A 10 0.83 1.91 -30.70
N TYR A 11 0.80 1.86 -29.37
CA TYR A 11 1.41 2.87 -28.51
C TYR A 11 2.94 2.73 -28.52
N GLY A 12 3.61 3.84 -28.86
CA GLY A 12 5.05 3.94 -28.97
C GLY A 12 5.77 3.61 -27.65
N LYS A 13 6.91 2.93 -27.79
CA LYS A 13 7.86 2.60 -26.72
C LYS A 13 8.48 3.88 -26.12
N GLY A 14 7.76 4.54 -25.22
CA GLY A 14 8.30 5.53 -24.29
C GLY A 14 8.83 4.82 -23.05
N GLY A 15 10.02 4.22 -23.14
CA GLY A 15 10.66 3.55 -22.02
C GLY A 15 11.02 4.53 -20.90
N SER A 16 10.14 4.67 -19.90
CA SER A 16 10.58 5.14 -18.59
C SER A 16 11.44 4.03 -17.98
N SER A 17 12.76 4.14 -18.19
CA SER A 17 13.73 3.23 -17.62
C SER A 17 13.59 3.30 -16.10
N SER A 18 13.00 2.28 -15.49
CA SER A 18 13.09 2.06 -14.05
C SER A 18 14.59 1.93 -13.73
N ARG A 19 15.20 3.02 -13.24
CA ARG A 19 16.62 3.03 -12.90
C ARG A 19 16.83 2.07 -11.73
N ARG A 20 17.40 0.91 -12.05
CA ARG A 20 17.81 -0.12 -11.09
C ARG A 20 18.74 0.53 -10.05
N LEU A 21 18.38 0.45 -8.77
CA LEU A 21 19.23 0.94 -7.68
C LEU A 21 20.58 0.23 -7.77
N THR A 22 21.64 0.99 -7.95
CA THR A 22 23.00 0.44 -8.02
C THR A 22 23.55 0.25 -6.61
N ARG A 23 24.63 -0.52 -6.50
CA ARG A 23 25.35 -0.89 -5.28
C ARG A 23 25.73 0.26 -4.32
N ARG A 24 25.49 1.54 -4.68
CA ARG A 24 25.86 2.76 -3.94
C ARG A 24 24.65 3.59 -3.47
N SER A 25 23.43 3.08 -3.60
CA SER A 25 22.21 3.85 -3.26
C SER A 25 22.06 4.00 -1.75
N ASN A 26 22.07 5.25 -1.25
CA ASN A 26 22.05 5.57 0.18
C ASN A 26 20.60 5.60 0.68
N VAL A 27 20.06 4.44 1.07
CA VAL A 27 18.66 4.31 1.52
C VAL A 27 18.55 4.76 2.96
N ARG A 28 17.86 5.87 3.22
CA ARG A 28 17.50 6.26 4.59
C ARG A 28 16.27 5.47 5.05
N PRO A 29 16.21 4.99 6.31
CA PRO A 29 15.07 4.25 6.85
C PRO A 29 13.75 4.99 6.68
N ALA A 30 12.65 4.25 6.53
CA ALA A 30 11.35 4.78 6.92
C ALA A 30 11.33 4.94 8.46
N THR A 31 10.58 5.91 8.96
CA THR A 31 10.52 6.22 10.40
C THR A 31 9.22 5.72 11.00
N VAL A 32 9.22 5.36 12.28
CA VAL A 32 7.99 5.10 13.03
C VAL A 32 7.30 6.44 13.29
N PHE A 33 6.00 6.52 13.01
CA PHE A 33 5.18 7.64 13.44
C PHE A 33 4.92 7.53 14.94
N ILE A 34 5.16 8.62 15.66
CA ILE A 34 4.87 8.73 17.09
C ILE A 34 3.67 9.69 17.20
N PRO A 35 2.50 9.23 17.66
CA PRO A 35 1.35 10.10 17.81
C PRO A 35 1.65 11.20 18.83
N GLN A 36 1.35 12.44 18.46
CA GLN A 36 1.46 13.61 19.34
C GLN A 36 0.59 13.45 20.61
N ASP A 37 -0.51 12.72 20.51
CA ASP A 37 -1.33 12.30 21.64
C ASP A 37 -1.66 10.81 21.49
N ALA A 38 -1.06 9.99 22.36
CA ALA A 38 -1.21 8.54 22.34
C ALA A 38 -2.57 8.04 22.85
N SER A 39 -3.38 8.92 23.48
CA SER A 39 -4.73 8.58 23.93
C SER A 39 -5.77 8.64 22.81
N LEU A 40 -5.45 9.30 21.69
CA LEU A 40 -6.34 9.44 20.57
C LEU A 40 -6.32 8.18 19.69
N SER A 41 -7.50 7.75 19.26
CA SER A 41 -7.62 6.77 18.17
C SER A 41 -7.04 7.34 16.86
N PRO A 42 -6.69 6.49 15.88
CA PRO A 42 -6.21 6.97 14.58
C PRO A 42 -7.16 7.96 13.90
N GLU A 43 -8.46 7.73 13.98
CA GLU A 43 -9.50 8.61 13.42
C GLU A 43 -9.64 9.92 14.20
N ALA A 44 -9.41 9.88 15.51
CA ALA A 44 -9.35 11.10 16.30
C ALA A 44 -8.07 11.86 15.95
N HIS A 45 -6.92 11.21 15.84
CA HIS A 45 -5.64 11.87 15.54
C HIS A 45 -5.61 12.46 14.12
N PHE A 46 -6.14 11.72 13.14
CA PHE A 46 -6.30 12.13 11.75
C PHE A 46 -7.78 12.18 11.35
N PRO A 47 -8.54 13.19 11.82
CA PRO A 47 -9.94 13.33 11.46
C PRO A 47 -10.09 13.55 9.95
N LEU A 48 -11.26 13.16 9.43
CA LEU A 48 -11.65 13.54 8.07
C LEU A 48 -11.90 15.05 8.03
N GLN A 49 -11.07 15.76 7.27
CA GLN A 49 -11.12 17.20 7.12
C GLN A 49 -11.10 17.56 5.63
N THR A 50 -11.91 18.55 5.25
CA THR A 50 -11.75 19.23 3.97
C THR A 50 -10.66 20.27 4.13
N SER A 51 -9.60 20.17 3.34
CA SER A 51 -8.56 21.19 3.25
C SER A 51 -8.73 21.98 1.95
N LEU A 52 -8.26 23.24 1.93
CA LEU A 52 -8.11 24.02 0.70
C LEU A 52 -7.28 23.29 -0.37
N GLN A 53 -6.40 22.37 0.05
CA GLN A 53 -5.56 21.57 -0.85
C GLN A 53 -6.25 20.30 -1.39
N ALA A 54 -7.46 19.96 -0.93
CA ALA A 54 -8.12 18.70 -1.29
C ALA A 54 -9.60 18.89 -1.65
N THR A 55 -9.96 18.49 -2.88
CA THR A 55 -11.34 18.47 -3.39
C THR A 55 -12.27 17.53 -2.62
N PHE A 56 -11.71 16.61 -1.82
CA PHE A 56 -12.47 15.64 -1.02
C PHE A 56 -11.88 15.55 0.40
N PRO A 57 -12.69 15.23 1.43
CA PRO A 57 -12.20 15.08 2.79
C PRO A 57 -11.06 14.06 2.90
N ARG A 58 -9.95 14.45 3.55
CA ARG A 58 -8.76 13.63 3.79
C ARG A 58 -8.58 13.38 5.28
N PHE A 59 -7.90 12.31 5.64
CA PHE A 59 -7.47 12.06 7.01
C PHE A 59 -6.23 12.90 7.29
N ILE A 60 -6.41 14.10 7.84
CA ILE A 60 -5.35 15.09 8.03
C ILE A 60 -4.95 15.10 9.50
N ASN A 61 -3.65 15.09 9.80
CA ASN A 61 -3.21 15.19 11.19
C ASN A 61 -3.67 16.52 11.79
N ARG A 62 -4.45 16.47 12.88
CA ARG A 62 -4.94 17.67 13.55
C ARG A 62 -3.83 18.55 14.14
N PHE A 63 -2.64 17.99 14.35
CA PHE A 63 -1.47 18.66 14.92
C PHE A 63 -0.46 19.13 13.85
N ASP A 64 -0.51 18.61 12.62
CA ASP A 64 0.28 19.09 11.48
C ASP A 64 -0.49 18.88 10.17
N SER A 65 -1.07 19.96 9.63
CA SER A 65 -1.92 19.91 8.43
C SER A 65 -1.21 19.46 7.15
N ARG A 66 0.11 19.22 7.20
CA ARG A 66 0.91 18.72 6.07
C ARG A 66 1.14 17.21 6.12
N GLU A 67 0.51 16.51 7.07
CA GLU A 67 0.53 15.05 7.18
C GLU A 67 -0.81 14.42 6.84
N ILE A 68 -0.78 13.36 6.04
CA ILE A 68 -1.95 12.57 5.66
C ILE A 68 -1.83 11.13 6.17
N LEU A 69 -2.95 10.58 6.64
CA LEU A 69 -3.07 9.15 6.95
C LEU A 69 -3.50 8.37 5.71
N VAL A 70 -2.81 7.27 5.45
CA VAL A 70 -3.25 6.22 4.52
C VAL A 70 -3.30 4.90 5.28
N VAL A 71 -4.49 4.32 5.35
CA VAL A 71 -4.72 3.06 6.05
C VAL A 71 -4.56 1.92 5.06
N VAL A 72 -3.82 0.88 5.42
CA VAL A 72 -3.57 -0.26 4.53
C VAL A 72 -3.94 -1.56 5.23
N ASP A 73 -4.57 -2.48 4.48
CA ASP A 73 -4.76 -3.84 4.95
C ASP A 73 -4.87 -4.83 3.78
N GLY A 74 -4.83 -6.12 4.10
CA GLY A 74 -4.84 -7.22 3.18
C GLY A 74 -5.41 -8.48 3.83
N SER A 75 -6.10 -9.27 3.02
CA SER A 75 -6.79 -10.47 3.46
C SER A 75 -6.43 -11.63 2.54
N CYS A 76 -6.26 -12.82 3.10
CA CYS A 76 -6.07 -14.04 2.32
C CYS A 76 -6.97 -15.14 2.89
N ILE A 77 -7.84 -15.66 2.03
CA ILE A 77 -8.75 -16.76 2.33
C ILE A 77 -8.00 -18.06 2.09
N ASN A 78 -8.28 -19.06 2.93
CA ASN A 78 -7.63 -20.36 2.87
C ASN A 78 -6.09 -20.30 3.01
N ASN A 79 -5.62 -19.46 3.94
CA ASN A 79 -4.21 -19.26 4.23
C ASN A 79 -3.86 -19.76 5.65
N GLY A 80 -2.63 -20.22 5.85
CA GLY A 80 -2.09 -20.62 7.16
C GLY A 80 -2.22 -22.12 7.47
N ARG A 81 -1.90 -22.49 8.73
CA ARG A 81 -1.75 -23.88 9.17
C ARG A 81 -3.00 -24.75 8.98
N HIS A 82 -4.17 -24.15 9.03
CA HIS A 82 -5.46 -24.83 8.91
C HIS A 82 -6.11 -24.65 7.52
N ALA A 83 -5.34 -24.23 6.52
CA ALA A 83 -5.83 -24.13 5.15
C ALA A 83 -6.26 -25.50 4.61
N SER A 84 -7.41 -25.53 3.95
CA SER A 84 -7.87 -26.68 3.19
C SER A 84 -6.91 -26.96 2.04
N LYS A 85 -6.52 -28.22 1.87
CA LYS A 85 -5.72 -28.68 0.72
C LYS A 85 -6.51 -28.74 -0.59
N LEU A 86 -7.84 -28.56 -0.53
CA LEU A 86 -8.74 -28.70 -1.68
C LEU A 86 -9.00 -27.37 -2.41
N ARG A 87 -8.47 -26.26 -1.89
CA ARG A 87 -8.68 -24.93 -2.47
C ARG A 87 -7.37 -24.17 -2.44
N ASP A 88 -7.12 -23.35 -3.46
CA ASP A 88 -5.97 -22.46 -3.43
C ASP A 88 -6.23 -21.26 -2.51
N PRO A 89 -5.19 -20.70 -1.88
CA PRO A 89 -5.31 -19.44 -1.17
C PRO A 89 -5.66 -18.30 -2.13
N VAL A 90 -6.60 -17.44 -1.75
CA VAL A 90 -7.00 -16.27 -2.56
C VAL A 90 -6.90 -15.00 -1.73
N GLY A 91 -6.13 -14.05 -2.24
CA GLY A 91 -5.76 -12.83 -1.53
C GLY A 91 -6.35 -11.60 -2.16
N GLY A 92 -6.52 -10.57 -1.36
CA GLY A 92 -6.88 -9.22 -1.79
C GLY A 92 -6.20 -8.20 -0.89
N TYR A 93 -5.96 -7.02 -1.43
CA TYR A 93 -5.32 -5.92 -0.72
C TYR A 93 -6.10 -4.64 -0.94
N ALA A 94 -6.08 -3.76 0.05
CA ALA A 94 -6.78 -2.49 -0.01
C ALA A 94 -6.06 -1.39 0.76
N PHE A 95 -6.35 -0.15 0.39
CA PHE A 95 -5.97 1.01 1.17
C PHE A 95 -7.05 2.08 1.16
N VAL A 96 -7.12 2.87 2.23
CA VAL A 96 -8.08 3.95 2.45
C VAL A 96 -7.31 5.25 2.64
N PHE A 97 -7.69 6.30 1.91
CA PHE A 97 -6.88 7.53 1.80
C PHE A 97 -7.72 8.82 1.71
N LYS A 98 -9.05 8.70 1.70
CA LYS A 98 -10.02 9.80 1.78
C LYS A 98 -11.37 9.30 2.28
N GLY A 99 -12.30 10.22 2.56
CA GLY A 99 -13.68 9.88 2.92
C GLY A 99 -14.49 9.25 1.78
N ALA A 100 -15.67 8.71 2.10
CA ALA A 100 -16.65 8.19 1.13
C ALA A 100 -17.06 9.25 0.08
N PRO A 101 -17.55 8.84 -1.12
CA PRO A 101 -17.90 7.48 -1.56
C PRO A 101 -16.76 6.67 -2.21
N SER A 102 -15.60 7.28 -2.51
CA SER A 102 -14.48 6.63 -3.23
C SER A 102 -13.21 6.59 -2.38
N GLY A 103 -13.37 6.42 -1.07
CA GLY A 103 -12.30 6.53 -0.07
C GLY A 103 -11.29 5.40 -0.07
N SER A 104 -11.67 4.25 -0.63
CA SER A 104 -10.90 3.02 -0.63
C SER A 104 -10.59 2.55 -2.05
N VAL A 105 -9.41 1.95 -2.20
CA VAL A 105 -8.98 1.25 -3.41
C VAL A 105 -8.66 -0.17 -3.00
N ALA A 106 -9.19 -1.16 -3.73
CA ALA A 106 -9.00 -2.57 -3.42
C ALA A 106 -8.83 -3.39 -4.71
N PHE A 107 -7.93 -4.36 -4.68
CA PHE A 107 -7.69 -5.26 -5.79
C PHE A 107 -7.40 -6.68 -5.29
N ARG A 108 -7.68 -7.67 -6.14
CA ARG A 108 -7.22 -9.04 -5.92
C ARG A 108 -5.68 -9.07 -5.96
N LEU A 109 -5.08 -9.88 -5.10
CA LEU A 109 -3.65 -10.11 -5.11
C LEU A 109 -3.26 -10.88 -6.38
N GLU A 110 -2.13 -10.52 -6.99
CA GLU A 110 -1.73 -11.08 -8.28
C GLU A 110 -1.05 -12.44 -8.12
N HIS A 111 -1.02 -13.31 -9.13
CA HIS A 111 -0.33 -14.61 -9.03
C HIS A 111 1.19 -14.51 -9.19
N GLU A 112 1.69 -13.42 -9.76
CA GLU A 112 3.12 -13.16 -9.90
C GLU A 112 3.65 -12.12 -8.91
N GLY A 113 4.89 -12.31 -8.51
CA GLY A 113 5.67 -11.30 -7.82
C GLY A 113 6.14 -10.17 -8.75
N PRO A 114 6.79 -9.14 -8.20
CA PRO A 114 7.30 -7.99 -8.96
C PRO A 114 8.33 -8.32 -10.07
N HIS A 115 8.80 -9.56 -10.15
CA HIS A 115 9.79 -10.03 -11.12
C HIS A 115 9.21 -11.02 -12.15
N GLY A 116 7.88 -11.20 -12.16
CA GLY A 116 7.20 -12.15 -13.05
C GLY A 116 7.31 -13.61 -12.60
N SER A 117 7.88 -13.86 -11.43
CA SER A 117 7.94 -15.22 -10.86
C SER A 117 6.64 -15.52 -10.12
N PRO A 118 6.12 -16.75 -10.19
CA PRO A 118 4.97 -17.18 -9.39
C PRO A 118 5.16 -16.87 -7.91
N ALA A 119 4.11 -16.38 -7.26
CA ALA A 119 4.12 -16.00 -5.87
C ALA A 119 2.80 -16.38 -5.19
N GLU A 120 2.88 -17.22 -4.18
CA GLU A 120 1.72 -17.68 -3.43
C GLU A 120 0.93 -16.53 -2.81
N HIS A 121 -0.37 -16.72 -2.69
CA HIS A 121 -1.25 -15.80 -1.99
C HIS A 121 -1.14 -16.05 -0.49
N THR A 122 -0.65 -15.06 0.26
CA THR A 122 -0.58 -15.11 1.72
C THR A 122 -1.04 -13.78 2.29
N SER A 123 -1.54 -13.78 3.53
CA SER A 123 -1.97 -12.54 4.21
C SER A 123 -0.81 -11.53 4.29
N ASN A 124 0.42 -12.00 4.56
CA ASN A 124 1.60 -11.14 4.62
C ASN A 124 1.90 -10.49 3.26
N ARG A 125 1.83 -11.26 2.17
CA ARG A 125 2.03 -10.72 0.82
C ARG A 125 0.94 -9.72 0.44
N ALA A 126 -0.32 -10.00 0.76
CA ALA A 126 -1.44 -9.10 0.53
C ALA A 126 -1.24 -7.75 1.24
N LYS A 127 -0.88 -7.77 2.52
CA LYS A 127 -0.66 -6.55 3.29
C LYS A 127 0.58 -5.76 2.84
N LEU A 128 1.68 -6.43 2.47
CA LEU A 128 2.84 -5.77 1.84
C LEU A 128 2.46 -5.14 0.49
N ARG A 129 1.63 -5.82 -0.29
CA ARG A 129 1.14 -5.32 -1.58
C ARG A 129 0.27 -4.08 -1.40
N ALA A 130 -0.52 -4.01 -0.33
CA ALA A 130 -1.30 -2.83 0.06
C ALA A 130 -0.43 -1.59 0.30
N VAL A 131 0.68 -1.75 1.06
CA VAL A 131 1.66 -0.66 1.27
C VAL A 131 2.22 -0.15 -0.06
N ILE A 132 2.67 -1.07 -0.92
CA ILE A 132 3.23 -0.71 -2.22
C ILE A 132 2.17 0.00 -3.08
N ALA A 133 0.94 -0.51 -3.10
CA ALA A 133 -0.18 0.06 -3.82
C ALA A 133 -0.44 1.50 -3.37
N ALA A 134 -0.60 1.72 -2.06
CA ALA A 134 -0.84 3.03 -1.45
C ALA A 134 0.25 4.05 -1.82
N LEU A 135 1.53 3.66 -1.72
CA LEU A 135 2.64 4.55 -2.04
C LEU A 135 2.74 4.85 -3.55
N GLN A 136 2.35 3.92 -4.41
CA GLN A 136 2.35 4.10 -5.86
C GLN A 136 1.13 4.85 -6.38
N PHE A 137 0.04 4.84 -5.64
CA PHE A 137 -1.27 5.31 -6.09
C PHE A 137 -1.26 6.78 -6.51
N ARG A 138 -0.60 7.64 -5.73
CA ARG A 138 -0.52 9.08 -6.01
C ARG A 138 0.88 9.64 -5.77
N ALA A 139 1.15 10.77 -6.39
CA ALA A 139 2.34 11.58 -6.07
C ALA A 139 2.03 12.44 -4.84
N TRP A 140 2.06 11.83 -3.65
CA TRP A 140 1.63 12.48 -2.40
C TRP A 140 2.31 13.84 -2.16
N GLY A 141 3.62 13.96 -2.42
CA GLY A 141 4.33 15.24 -2.34
C GLY A 141 3.83 16.28 -3.35
N GLY A 142 3.42 15.83 -4.55
CA GLY A 142 2.81 16.69 -5.56
C GLY A 142 1.40 17.17 -5.19
N GLU A 143 0.73 16.53 -4.22
CA GLU A 143 -0.50 17.02 -3.59
C GLU A 143 -0.25 17.99 -2.43
N GLY A 144 1.02 18.29 -2.11
CA GLY A 144 1.40 19.20 -1.02
C GLY A 144 1.65 18.53 0.33
N TRP A 145 1.57 17.19 0.41
CA TRP A 145 1.86 16.46 1.66
C TRP A 145 3.35 16.38 1.93
N GLN A 146 3.78 16.83 3.11
CA GLN A 146 5.16 16.65 3.57
C GLN A 146 5.39 15.26 4.14
N ARG A 147 4.37 14.64 4.76
CA ARG A 147 4.47 13.27 5.28
C ARG A 147 3.24 12.44 4.97
N VAL A 148 3.46 11.18 4.64
CA VAL A 148 2.42 10.15 4.50
C VAL A 148 2.60 9.14 5.63
N VAL A 149 1.59 9.04 6.49
CA VAL A 149 1.55 8.09 7.60
C VAL A 149 0.79 6.85 7.17
N ILE A 150 1.48 5.71 7.12
CA ILE A 150 0.90 4.41 6.79
C ILE A 150 0.42 3.75 8.08
N LEU A 151 -0.90 3.64 8.25
CA LEU A 151 -1.52 2.95 9.38
C LEU A 151 -1.69 1.45 9.07
N THR A 152 -1.23 0.59 9.96
CA THR A 152 -1.41 -0.87 9.84
C THR A 152 -1.38 -1.57 11.21
N ASP A 153 -2.02 -2.73 11.29
CA ASP A 153 -1.99 -3.66 12.43
C ASP A 153 -0.83 -4.67 12.35
N LEU A 154 0.02 -4.61 11.30
CA LEU A 154 1.11 -5.56 11.13
C LEU A 154 2.44 -5.06 11.63
N GLU A 155 2.82 -5.56 12.80
CA GLU A 155 4.18 -5.47 13.33
C GLU A 155 5.25 -5.82 12.28
N TYR A 156 5.08 -6.94 11.56
CA TYR A 156 6.06 -7.38 10.56
C TYR A 156 6.34 -6.32 9.49
N ILE A 157 5.33 -5.54 9.07
CA ILE A 157 5.49 -4.47 8.09
C ILE A 157 6.23 -3.29 8.72
N VAL A 158 5.81 -2.87 9.91
CA VAL A 158 6.40 -1.72 10.60
C VAL A 158 7.85 -2.00 10.97
N TRP A 159 8.14 -3.14 11.60
CA TRP A 159 9.51 -3.57 11.90
C TRP A 159 10.33 -3.82 10.64
N GLY A 160 9.70 -4.39 9.61
CA GLY A 160 10.31 -4.58 8.30
C GLY A 160 10.80 -3.28 7.70
N ALA A 161 9.96 -2.24 7.66
CA ALA A 161 10.28 -0.95 7.05
C ALA A 161 11.24 -0.10 7.89
N THR A 162 11.14 -0.17 9.23
CA THR A 162 11.83 0.76 10.14
C THR A 162 13.09 0.17 10.76
N ARG A 163 13.17 -1.15 10.97
CA ARG A 163 14.32 -1.84 11.60
C ARG A 163 15.08 -2.74 10.63
N TRP A 164 14.39 -3.59 9.88
CA TRP A 164 15.08 -4.60 9.04
C TRP A 164 15.51 -4.06 7.69
N LEU A 165 14.71 -3.21 7.04
CA LEU A 165 15.05 -2.62 5.76
C LEU A 165 16.40 -1.87 5.83
N PRO A 166 16.68 -1.01 6.82
CA PRO A 166 18.00 -0.38 6.97
C PRO A 166 19.12 -1.39 7.18
N LEU A 167 18.89 -2.43 7.98
CA LEU A 167 19.87 -3.49 8.23
C LEU A 167 20.14 -4.32 6.96
N TRP A 168 19.14 -4.57 6.13
CA TRP A 168 19.29 -5.27 4.86
C TRP A 168 19.98 -4.42 3.80
N VAL A 169 19.75 -3.09 3.80
CA VAL A 169 20.54 -2.12 3.02
C VAL A 169 22.00 -2.20 3.43
N ALA A 170 22.28 -2.05 4.74
CA ALA A 170 23.62 -2.04 5.30
C ALA A 170 24.35 -3.39 5.05
N ARG A 171 23.62 -4.51 5.11
CA ARG A 171 24.14 -5.87 4.88
C ARG A 171 24.17 -6.30 3.40
N ARG A 172 24.05 -5.35 2.47
CA ARG A 172 24.28 -5.57 1.02
C ARG A 172 23.37 -6.64 0.41
N TRP A 173 22.13 -6.76 0.91
CA TRP A 173 21.04 -7.49 0.25
C TRP A 173 21.34 -8.92 -0.21
N ARG A 174 21.65 -9.83 0.73
CA ARG A 174 21.84 -11.26 0.41
C ARG A 174 20.59 -12.00 -0.13
N LYS A 175 19.43 -11.33 -0.31
CA LYS A 175 18.22 -11.89 -0.97
C LYS A 175 17.57 -10.90 -1.97
N PRO A 176 17.13 -11.33 -3.17
CA PRO A 176 16.47 -10.44 -4.16
C PRO A 176 14.98 -10.19 -3.85
N GLY A 177 14.46 -9.01 -4.21
CA GLY A 177 13.02 -8.68 -4.20
C GLY A 177 12.71 -7.29 -3.65
N SER A 178 12.69 -6.24 -4.48
CA SER A 178 12.57 -4.88 -3.94
C SER A 178 12.02 -3.79 -4.86
N ARG A 179 10.71 -3.81 -5.14
CA ARG A 179 10.03 -2.66 -5.80
C ARG A 179 9.49 -1.60 -4.84
N GLY A 180 9.06 -1.96 -3.62
CA GLY A 180 8.56 -0.98 -2.64
C GLY A 180 9.60 0.09 -2.24
N LYS A 181 10.89 -0.23 -2.36
CA LYS A 181 12.02 0.66 -2.04
C LYS A 181 12.10 1.87 -2.96
N TYR A 182 11.89 1.69 -4.27
CA TYR A 182 12.02 2.78 -5.25
C TYR A 182 11.04 3.92 -4.94
N ARG A 183 9.84 3.59 -4.44
CA ARG A 183 8.80 4.59 -4.21
C ARG A 183 9.03 5.38 -2.92
N ILE A 184 9.49 4.74 -1.84
CA ILE A 184 9.83 5.45 -0.59
C ILE A 184 10.96 6.46 -0.85
N GLU A 185 11.99 6.07 -1.61
CA GLU A 185 13.09 6.95 -1.98
C GLU A 185 12.65 8.07 -2.95
N GLU A 186 11.79 7.75 -3.93
CA GLU A 186 11.24 8.74 -4.87
C GLU A 186 10.40 9.79 -4.15
N LEU A 187 9.46 9.38 -3.28
CA LEU A 187 8.66 10.29 -2.47
C LEU A 187 9.56 11.21 -1.64
N ARG A 188 10.59 10.66 -1.00
CA ARG A 188 11.54 11.45 -0.22
C ARG A 188 12.34 12.44 -1.07
N ARG A 189 12.79 12.04 -2.26
CA ARG A 189 13.46 12.95 -3.22
C ARG A 189 12.54 14.10 -3.65
N LEU A 190 11.24 13.86 -3.64
CA LEU A 190 10.20 14.86 -3.90
C LEU A 190 9.74 15.61 -2.63
N GLY A 191 10.46 15.45 -1.51
CA GLY A 191 10.16 16.17 -0.26
C GLY A 191 9.04 15.57 0.59
N CYS A 192 8.61 14.33 0.31
CA CYS A 192 7.53 13.65 1.02
C CYS A 192 8.06 12.44 1.79
N GLU A 193 8.00 12.48 3.12
CA GLU A 193 8.48 11.39 3.98
C GLU A 193 7.40 10.34 4.25
N VAL A 194 7.79 9.07 4.33
CA VAL A 194 6.88 7.96 4.68
C VAL A 194 7.13 7.53 6.12
N LEU A 195 6.08 7.58 6.93
CA LEU A 195 6.08 7.14 8.32
C LEU A 195 5.17 5.92 8.48
N PHE A 196 5.48 5.02 9.41
CA PHE A 196 4.64 3.86 9.72
C PHE A 196 4.07 3.97 11.13
N TRP A 197 2.75 3.87 11.26
CA TRP A 197 2.05 3.84 12.54
C TRP A 197 1.48 2.44 12.77
N LEU A 198 2.04 1.74 13.76
CA LEU A 198 1.52 0.47 14.25
C LEU A 198 0.37 0.72 15.23
N VAL A 199 -0.76 0.07 15.00
CA VAL A 199 -1.85 -0.02 15.98
C VAL A 199 -1.96 -1.47 16.42
N THR A 200 -1.82 -1.71 17.71
CA THR A 200 -2.03 -3.03 18.32
C THR A 200 -3.44 -3.07 18.91
N ASP A 201 -4.18 -4.16 18.70
CA ASP A 201 -5.51 -4.40 19.31
C ASP A 201 -5.45 -4.56 20.86
N GLU A 202 -4.31 -4.26 21.50
CA GLU A 202 -4.09 -4.42 22.94
C GLU A 202 -4.57 -3.21 23.75
N GLY A 203 -5.88 -2.97 23.70
CA GLY A 203 -6.55 -2.00 24.56
C GLY A 203 -8.06 -2.07 24.37
N GLU A 204 -8.80 -2.20 25.47
CA GLU A 204 -10.25 -2.33 25.49
C GLU A 204 -10.94 -1.37 24.50
N GLY A 205 -11.64 -1.95 23.53
CA GLY A 205 -12.73 -1.29 22.79
C GLY A 205 -12.38 -0.39 21.59
N HIS A 206 -11.11 -0.16 21.24
CA HIS A 206 -10.77 0.78 20.16
C HIS A 206 -10.26 0.09 18.89
N SER A 207 -11.04 -0.87 18.36
CA SER A 207 -10.77 -1.36 17.00
C SER A 207 -10.96 -0.20 16.02
N SER A 208 -9.88 0.17 15.32
CA SER A 208 -9.93 1.27 14.36
C SER A 208 -10.87 0.90 13.21
N ARG A 209 -11.97 1.64 13.07
CA ARG A 209 -13.01 1.41 12.06
C ARG A 209 -12.43 1.50 10.65
N VAL A 210 -11.42 2.35 10.47
CA VAL A 210 -10.73 2.51 9.17
C VAL A 210 -9.85 1.31 8.82
N ILE A 211 -9.25 0.62 9.81
CA ILE A 211 -8.54 -0.65 9.58
C ILE A 211 -9.55 -1.74 9.20
N ALA A 212 -10.65 -1.85 9.95
CA ALA A 212 -11.71 -2.81 9.64
C ALA A 212 -12.29 -2.60 8.23
N GLN A 213 -12.46 -1.35 7.81
CA GLN A 213 -12.89 -0.99 6.45
C GLN A 213 -11.89 -1.47 5.38
N ALA A 214 -10.59 -1.21 5.58
CA ALA A 214 -9.55 -1.67 4.65
C ALA A 214 -9.54 -3.21 4.56
N LYS A 215 -9.66 -3.89 5.70
CA LYS A 215 -9.71 -5.35 5.79
C LYS A 215 -10.89 -5.94 5.03
N GLU A 216 -12.08 -5.38 5.21
CA GLU A 216 -13.28 -5.85 4.53
C GLU A 216 -13.21 -5.60 3.03
N ALA A 217 -12.73 -4.43 2.61
CA ALA A 217 -12.50 -4.14 1.19
C ALA A 217 -11.54 -5.14 0.54
N ALA A 218 -10.43 -5.46 1.22
CA ALA A 218 -9.47 -6.47 0.78
C ALA A 218 -10.09 -7.89 0.73
N ARG A 219 -10.91 -8.23 1.72
CA ARG A 219 -11.58 -9.55 1.78
C ARG A 219 -12.63 -9.71 0.69
N ARG A 220 -13.39 -8.65 0.38
CA ARG A 220 -14.40 -8.64 -0.67
C ARG A 220 -13.80 -8.94 -2.04
N VAL A 221 -12.75 -8.22 -2.44
CA VAL A 221 -12.06 -8.45 -3.72
C VAL A 221 -11.32 -9.80 -3.78
N ALA A 222 -10.98 -10.40 -2.64
CA ALA A 222 -10.47 -11.77 -2.61
C ALA A 222 -11.57 -12.81 -2.97
N ARG A 223 -12.84 -12.53 -2.66
CA ARG A 223 -13.99 -13.43 -2.89
C ARG A 223 -14.62 -13.27 -4.26
N GLU A 224 -14.77 -12.03 -4.73
CA GLU A 224 -15.63 -11.70 -5.89
C GLU A 224 -15.07 -12.14 -7.25
N TYR A 225 -13.78 -12.46 -7.35
CA TYR A 225 -13.12 -12.75 -8.63
C TYR A 225 -12.64 -14.21 -8.81
N PRO A 226 -13.41 -15.27 -8.46
CA PRO A 226 -12.88 -16.63 -8.45
C PRO A 226 -12.42 -17.13 -9.85
N GLY A 227 -12.91 -16.53 -10.95
CA GLY A 227 -12.56 -16.91 -12.32
C GLY A 227 -11.61 -15.94 -13.06
N GLU A 228 -11.34 -14.74 -12.54
CA GLU A 228 -10.47 -13.76 -13.20
C GLU A 228 -9.11 -13.72 -12.48
N GLN A 229 -8.13 -14.39 -13.08
CA GLN A 229 -6.77 -14.40 -12.56
C GLN A 229 -6.08 -13.08 -12.92
N VAL A 230 -5.77 -12.28 -11.90
CA VAL A 230 -4.84 -11.16 -12.07
C VAL A 230 -3.44 -11.77 -12.07
N GLU A 231 -2.93 -12.11 -13.26
CA GLU A 231 -1.63 -12.79 -13.35
C GLU A 231 -0.47 -11.88 -12.95
N LYS A 232 -0.43 -10.69 -13.56
CA LYS A 232 0.75 -9.82 -13.53
C LYS A 232 0.67 -8.79 -12.42
N PHE A 233 1.81 -8.55 -11.76
CA PHE A 233 1.98 -7.44 -10.84
C PHE A 233 1.65 -6.10 -11.53
N THR A 234 0.59 -5.43 -11.08
CA THR A 234 0.14 -4.18 -11.69
C THR A 234 0.75 -2.97 -10.98
N SER A 235 1.47 -2.13 -11.71
CA SER A 235 1.88 -0.84 -11.16
C SER A 235 0.69 0.11 -11.18
N LEU A 236 0.35 0.70 -10.03
CA LEU A 236 -0.71 1.72 -9.95
C LEU A 236 -0.23 3.13 -10.35
N LEU A 237 0.97 3.23 -10.93
CA LEU A 237 1.47 4.47 -11.52
C LEU A 237 0.55 4.88 -12.68
N GLY A 238 -0.18 5.99 -12.51
CA GLY A 238 -0.91 6.62 -13.61
C GLY A 238 -2.43 6.39 -13.65
N ILE A 239 -3.09 5.96 -12.57
CA ILE A 239 -4.54 6.19 -12.45
C ILE A 239 -4.76 7.66 -12.04
N LEU A 240 -4.42 8.57 -12.96
CA LEU A 240 -4.83 9.96 -12.91
C LEU A 240 -6.20 10.03 -13.58
N THR A 241 -7.24 10.17 -12.76
CA THR A 241 -8.50 10.80 -13.15
C THR A 241 -8.80 11.87 -12.12
#